data_AF-A0A8C4E7R0-F1
#
_entry.id   AF-A0A8C4E7R0-F1
#
_cell.length_a   1.000
_cell.length_b   1.000
_cell.length_c   1.000
_cell.angle_alpha   90.00
_cell.angle_beta   90.00
_cell.angle_gamma   90.00
#
_symmetry.space_group_name_H-M   'P 1'
#
loop_
_entity.id
_entity.type
_entity.pdbx_description
1 polymer ?
#
loop_
_entity_poly.entity_id
_entity_poly.type
_entity_poly.pdbx_seq_one_letter_code
_entity_poly.pdbx_strand_id
1 'polypeptide(L)'
;MGRGYIVEDTVEGYVSKLCEQQVGPVTGLLIGQVNSTQRDFVVMATRTPQKEESTAAAGNALDKEWVTEHARQVSRMLPGGLSVLGVFIITDTDAKDTLTTLRQLVFAVENLISSEHLWNPADDDVTDCVTLHVNPKTRKTVCRTFDVKDPKSTAKPADWKYQSGVCSSWSMVSCCLNVDMLVPLPDNRTSTENMDKCLKEGLKVWADQIQSGICLIDGKKLPEDTELTAGQKRNVRQTYTAQLLITPDDQRLTDVVQRCGGSVSVRGAIHSRAYVHSNKPKARLAEKLLKRDVVSTVATRVQMLLEELLISEEEKGHCAALSLYVLTCQR
;
A
#
# COMPACT_ATOMS: atom_id res chain seq x y z
N MET A 1 3.35 26.80 -1.76
CA MET A 1 4.16 26.20 -2.84
C MET A 1 3.73 24.76 -3.00
N GLY A 2 3.60 24.25 -4.22
CA GLY A 2 3.13 22.89 -4.49
C GLY A 2 4.19 21.84 -4.17
N ARG A 3 3.77 20.57 -4.01
CA ARG A 3 4.70 19.43 -3.95
C ARG A 3 5.41 19.23 -5.28
N GLY A 4 6.55 18.55 -5.27
CA GLY A 4 7.23 18.11 -6.48
C GLY A 4 7.28 16.60 -6.60
N TYR A 5 7.20 16.10 -7.82
CA TYR A 5 7.34 14.68 -8.16
C TYR A 5 8.56 14.50 -9.05
N ILE A 6 9.49 13.67 -8.60
CA ILE A 6 10.62 13.19 -9.37
C ILE A 6 10.24 11.82 -9.92
N VAL A 7 10.29 11.68 -11.25
CA VAL A 7 9.65 10.57 -11.96
C VAL A 7 10.69 9.82 -12.77
N GLU A 8 10.74 8.50 -12.64
CA GLU A 8 11.65 7.67 -13.43
C GLU A 8 11.36 7.80 -14.93
N ASP A 9 12.41 7.88 -15.75
CA ASP A 9 12.33 7.98 -17.21
C ASP A 9 11.52 6.84 -17.87
N THR A 10 11.55 5.64 -17.30
CA THR A 10 10.72 4.51 -17.75
C THR A 10 9.22 4.81 -17.69
N VAL A 11 8.78 5.65 -16.74
CA VAL A 11 7.39 6.10 -16.62
C VAL A 11 7.04 7.07 -17.74
N GLU A 12 7.96 7.95 -18.15
CA GLU A 12 7.78 8.82 -19.32
C GLU A 12 7.53 7.97 -20.57
N GLY A 13 8.45 7.03 -20.84
CA GLY A 13 8.33 6.13 -22.00
C GLY A 13 7.07 5.29 -21.97
N TYR A 14 6.61 4.86 -20.80
CA TYR A 14 5.36 4.12 -20.64
C TYR A 14 4.13 4.98 -20.95
N VAL A 15 4.04 6.19 -20.37
CA VAL A 15 2.91 7.10 -20.60
C VAL A 15 2.86 7.57 -22.06
N SER A 16 4.01 7.82 -22.69
CA SER A 16 4.09 8.17 -24.11
C SER A 16 3.57 7.03 -25.00
N LYS A 17 3.94 5.77 -24.73
CA LYS A 17 3.40 4.61 -25.46
C LYS A 17 1.88 4.50 -25.32
N LEU A 18 1.34 4.75 -24.13
CA LEU A 18 -0.11 4.76 -23.92
C LEU A 18 -0.81 5.88 -24.72
N CYS A 19 -0.17 7.05 -24.85
CA CYS A 19 -0.68 8.15 -25.67
C CYS A 19 -0.73 7.80 -27.17
N GLU A 20 0.19 6.97 -27.66
CA GLU A 20 0.23 6.54 -29.07
C GLU A 20 -0.80 5.44 -29.37
N GLN A 21 -1.12 4.60 -28.39
CA GLN A 21 -1.93 3.38 -28.56
C GLN A 21 -3.43 3.59 -28.24
N GLN A 22 -3.85 4.77 -27.81
CA GLN A 22 -5.19 4.97 -27.27
C GLN A 22 -6.28 5.12 -28.35
N VAL A 23 -7.41 4.43 -28.12
CA VAL A 23 -8.67 4.59 -28.88
C VAL A 23 -9.72 5.36 -28.04
N GLY A 24 -9.44 5.64 -26.77
CA GLY A 24 -10.33 6.32 -25.82
C GLY A 24 -9.61 6.71 -24.52
N PRO A 25 -10.32 7.22 -23.50
CA PRO A 25 -9.71 7.64 -22.25
C PRO A 25 -9.05 6.45 -21.52
N VAL A 26 -7.81 6.64 -21.09
CA VAL A 26 -7.03 5.64 -20.34
C VAL A 26 -6.83 6.13 -18.91
N THR A 27 -7.14 5.29 -17.93
CA THR A 27 -6.82 5.55 -16.51
C THR A 27 -5.75 4.61 -16.02
N GLY A 28 -5.10 4.99 -14.93
CA GLY A 28 -4.16 4.13 -14.24
C GLY A 28 -3.66 4.72 -12.95
N LEU A 29 -2.68 4.04 -12.35
CA LEU A 29 -2.13 4.33 -11.04
C LEU A 29 -0.69 4.76 -11.16
N LEU A 30 -0.27 5.65 -10.25
CA LEU A 30 1.10 6.09 -10.06
C LEU A 30 1.63 5.47 -8.77
N ILE A 31 2.74 4.76 -8.86
CA ILE A 31 3.34 4.01 -7.76
C ILE A 31 4.70 4.59 -7.45
N GLY A 32 5.02 4.68 -6.17
CA GLY A 32 6.21 5.38 -5.74
C GLY A 32 6.39 5.40 -4.24
N GLN A 33 7.24 6.30 -3.78
CA GLN A 33 7.48 6.53 -2.36
C GLN A 33 7.24 8.00 -2.01
N VAL A 34 6.45 8.18 -0.96
CA VAL A 34 6.24 9.47 -0.29
C VAL A 34 7.49 9.84 0.50
N ASN A 35 7.93 11.09 0.39
CA ASN A 35 8.98 11.64 1.23
C ASN A 35 8.46 12.87 2.01
N SER A 36 8.96 13.03 3.23
CA SER A 36 8.62 14.16 4.10
C SER A 36 9.20 15.49 3.61
N THR A 37 10.25 15.48 2.77
CA THR A 37 10.93 16.70 2.28
C THR A 37 10.33 17.29 0.98
N GLN A 38 9.00 17.34 0.88
CA GLN A 38 8.19 17.94 -0.22
C GLN A 38 8.40 17.37 -1.64
N ARG A 39 9.26 16.37 -1.83
CA ARG A 39 9.50 15.73 -3.13
C ARG A 39 9.23 14.23 -3.06
N ASP A 40 8.21 13.78 -3.76
CA ASP A 40 7.88 12.36 -3.86
C ASP A 40 8.50 11.75 -5.11
N PHE A 41 8.67 10.43 -5.09
CA PHE A 41 9.32 9.69 -6.17
C PHE A 41 8.34 8.75 -6.83
N VAL A 42 8.09 8.93 -8.12
CA VAL A 42 7.25 8.02 -8.92
C VAL A 42 8.17 7.09 -9.68
N VAL A 43 8.06 5.79 -9.41
CA VAL A 43 8.93 4.76 -9.99
C VAL A 43 8.23 3.91 -11.04
N MET A 44 6.90 3.85 -11.00
CA MET A 44 6.11 3.03 -11.91
C MET A 44 4.74 3.67 -12.16
N ALA A 45 4.24 3.48 -13.37
CA ALA A 45 2.84 3.74 -13.71
C ALA A 45 2.25 2.45 -14.27
N THR A 46 0.99 2.17 -13.93
CA THR A 46 0.28 1.00 -14.44
C THR A 46 -1.10 1.40 -14.92
N ARG A 47 -1.44 1.05 -16.17
CA ARG A 47 -2.76 1.25 -16.74
C ARG A 47 -3.78 0.35 -16.04
N THR A 48 -4.95 0.90 -15.73
CA THR A 48 -6.09 0.09 -15.29
C THR A 48 -6.56 -0.82 -16.42
N PRO A 49 -6.66 -2.15 -16.19
CA PRO A 49 -7.11 -3.10 -17.21
C PRO A 49 -8.48 -2.74 -17.80
N GLN A 50 -8.74 -3.12 -19.05
CA GLN A 50 -10.08 -3.00 -19.63
C GLN A 50 -10.97 -4.13 -19.11
N LYS A 51 -12.22 -3.83 -18.74
CA LYS A 51 -13.18 -4.84 -18.30
C LYS A 51 -13.65 -5.66 -19.51
N GLU A 52 -13.51 -6.99 -19.46
CA GLU A 52 -13.79 -7.90 -20.59
C GLU A 52 -15.24 -7.83 -21.09
N GLU A 53 -16.19 -7.39 -20.28
CA GLU A 53 -17.61 -7.24 -20.64
C GLU A 53 -17.94 -5.97 -21.47
N SER A 54 -16.94 -5.12 -21.74
CA SER A 54 -17.15 -3.91 -22.53
C SER A 54 -17.06 -4.17 -24.04
N THR A 55 -17.95 -5.03 -24.55
CA THR A 55 -18.23 -5.11 -25.98
C THR A 55 -18.88 -3.80 -26.44
N ALA A 56 -18.06 -2.89 -26.98
CA ALA A 56 -18.34 -1.95 -28.08
C ALA A 56 -19.62 -1.07 -28.11
N ALA A 57 -20.45 -0.94 -27.08
CA ALA A 57 -21.70 -0.16 -27.22
C ALA A 57 -22.26 0.60 -26.00
N ALA A 58 -21.60 0.62 -24.83
CA ALA A 58 -22.01 1.48 -23.71
C ALA A 58 -20.87 2.45 -23.40
N GLY A 59 -21.07 3.73 -23.73
CA GLY A 59 -20.02 4.72 -23.89
C GLY A 59 -19.10 4.91 -22.68
N ASN A 60 -17.80 5.09 -22.97
CA ASN A 60 -16.77 5.98 -22.39
C ASN A 60 -16.90 6.49 -20.92
N ALA A 61 -17.68 5.82 -20.07
CA ALA A 61 -17.85 6.18 -18.68
C ALA A 61 -16.73 5.52 -17.90
N LEU A 62 -15.92 6.37 -17.27
CA LEU A 62 -14.84 5.96 -16.40
C LEU A 62 -15.43 5.16 -15.23
N ASP A 63 -15.13 3.86 -15.17
CA ASP A 63 -15.56 2.98 -14.08
C ASP A 63 -14.69 3.22 -12.84
N LYS A 64 -15.24 3.99 -11.90
CA LYS A 64 -14.55 4.38 -10.66
C LYS A 64 -14.32 3.18 -9.75
N GLU A 65 -15.28 2.26 -9.68
CA GLU A 65 -15.22 1.08 -8.83
C GLU A 65 -14.11 0.17 -9.34
N TRP A 66 -14.00 -0.01 -10.66
CA TRP A 66 -12.94 -0.81 -11.26
C TRP A 66 -11.54 -0.23 -11.06
N VAL A 67 -11.35 1.09 -11.20
CA VAL A 67 -10.06 1.73 -10.91
C VAL A 67 -9.70 1.60 -9.43
N THR A 68 -10.71 1.69 -8.55
CA THR A 68 -10.53 1.59 -7.10
C THR A 68 -10.15 0.16 -6.70
N GLU A 69 -10.80 -0.84 -7.29
CA GLU A 69 -10.44 -2.25 -7.10
C GLU A 69 -9.05 -2.58 -7.64
N HIS A 70 -8.69 -2.09 -8.84
CA HIS A 70 -7.34 -2.21 -9.37
C HIS A 70 -6.30 -1.61 -8.42
N ALA A 71 -6.60 -0.45 -7.80
CA ALA A 71 -5.71 0.16 -6.83
C ALA A 71 -5.56 -0.67 -5.56
N ARG A 72 -6.63 -1.27 -5.06
CA ARG A 72 -6.59 -2.21 -3.96
C ARG A 72 -5.67 -3.39 -4.27
N GLN A 73 -5.85 -4.04 -5.42
CA GLN A 73 -5.03 -5.17 -5.84
C GLN A 73 -3.55 -4.81 -5.96
N VAL A 74 -3.25 -3.67 -6.60
CA VAL A 74 -1.88 -3.17 -6.70
C VAL A 74 -1.30 -2.90 -5.31
N SER A 75 -2.03 -2.22 -4.41
CA SER A 75 -1.55 -1.92 -3.06
C SER A 75 -1.17 -3.19 -2.28
N ARG A 76 -1.92 -4.28 -2.46
CA ARG A 76 -1.67 -5.59 -1.85
C ARG A 76 -0.42 -6.29 -2.40
N MET A 77 0.07 -5.87 -3.56
CA MET A 77 1.29 -6.40 -4.20
C MET A 77 2.54 -5.58 -3.91
N LEU A 78 2.41 -4.37 -3.36
CA LEU A 78 3.56 -3.51 -3.14
C LEU A 78 4.37 -3.96 -1.90
N PRO A 79 5.71 -3.93 -1.99
CA PRO A 79 6.57 -4.11 -0.83
C PRO A 79 6.63 -2.83 0.01
N GLY A 80 7.18 -2.96 1.22
CA GLY A 80 7.38 -1.86 2.15
C GLY A 80 8.05 -0.66 1.52
N GLY A 81 7.56 0.53 1.86
CA GLY A 81 8.08 1.79 1.33
C GLY A 81 7.55 2.19 -0.04
N LEU A 82 6.89 1.30 -0.78
CA LEU A 82 6.16 1.67 -1.98
C LEU A 82 4.66 1.74 -1.69
N SER A 83 4.00 2.73 -2.28
CA SER A 83 2.55 2.90 -2.19
C SER A 83 1.99 3.43 -3.51
N VAL A 84 0.66 3.33 -3.66
CA VAL A 84 -0.06 4.05 -4.70
C VAL A 84 -0.07 5.53 -4.31
N LEU A 85 0.67 6.36 -5.04
CA LEU A 85 0.76 7.80 -4.79
C LEU A 85 -0.43 8.57 -5.35
N GLY A 86 -1.11 7.98 -6.33
CA GLY A 86 -2.31 8.55 -6.92
C GLY A 86 -2.63 7.98 -8.29
N VAL A 87 -3.33 8.75 -9.12
CA VAL A 87 -3.93 8.27 -10.37
C VAL A 87 -3.56 9.15 -11.55
N PHE A 88 -3.55 8.56 -12.75
CA PHE A 88 -3.42 9.31 -13.99
C PHE A 88 -4.60 9.06 -14.93
N ILE A 89 -4.87 10.05 -15.79
CA ILE A 89 -5.82 9.94 -16.90
C ILE A 89 -5.17 10.49 -18.16
N ILE A 90 -5.30 9.75 -19.26
CA ILE A 90 -4.93 10.17 -20.60
C ILE A 90 -6.22 10.32 -21.39
N THR A 91 -6.50 11.53 -21.87
CA THR A 91 -7.74 11.83 -22.61
C THR A 91 -7.60 13.10 -23.43
N ASP A 92 -8.39 13.19 -24.50
CA ASP A 92 -8.49 14.39 -25.34
C ASP A 92 -9.23 15.54 -24.67
N THR A 93 -9.99 15.25 -23.60
CA THR A 93 -10.71 16.24 -22.81
C THR A 93 -9.76 17.17 -22.06
N ASP A 94 -10.16 18.42 -21.84
CA ASP A 94 -9.36 19.39 -21.10
C ASP A 94 -9.19 19.03 -19.62
N ALA A 95 -8.04 19.43 -19.06
CA ALA A 95 -7.66 19.14 -17.67
C ALA A 95 -8.59 19.76 -16.62
N LYS A 96 -9.45 20.71 -17.02
CA LYS A 96 -10.45 21.34 -16.14
C LYS A 96 -11.68 20.47 -16.00
N ASP A 97 -12.12 19.85 -17.10
CA ASP A 97 -13.33 19.03 -17.13
C ASP A 97 -13.10 17.67 -16.47
N THR A 98 -11.87 17.15 -16.50
CA THR A 98 -11.50 15.88 -15.85
C THR A 98 -11.19 16.03 -14.37
N LEU A 99 -11.11 17.26 -13.84
CA LEU A 99 -10.61 17.52 -12.48
C LEU A 99 -11.50 16.90 -11.41
N THR A 100 -12.82 17.01 -11.56
CA THR A 100 -13.80 16.44 -10.62
C THR A 100 -13.71 14.92 -10.60
N THR A 101 -13.54 14.30 -11.77
CA THR A 101 -13.39 12.84 -11.90
C THR A 101 -12.11 12.35 -11.23
N LEU A 102 -11.00 13.03 -11.47
CA LEU A 102 -9.70 12.72 -10.84
C LEU A 102 -9.76 12.87 -9.32
N ARG A 103 -10.43 13.91 -8.81
CA ARG A 103 -10.68 14.06 -7.38
C ARG A 103 -11.45 12.86 -6.83
N GLN A 104 -12.59 12.53 -7.45
CA GLN A 104 -13.43 11.41 -6.98
C GLN A 104 -12.67 10.09 -6.96
N LEU A 105 -11.84 9.84 -7.99
CA LEU A 105 -10.98 8.66 -8.05
C LEU A 105 -9.96 8.61 -6.92
N VAL A 106 -9.21 9.69 -6.70
CA VAL A 106 -8.20 9.75 -5.65
C VAL A 106 -8.80 9.47 -4.27
N PHE A 107 -9.92 10.11 -3.96
CA PHE A 107 -10.59 9.89 -2.67
C PHE A 107 -11.13 8.47 -2.55
N ALA A 108 -11.70 7.89 -3.61
CA ALA A 108 -12.19 6.51 -3.59
C ALA A 108 -11.05 5.50 -3.38
N VAL A 109 -9.97 5.65 -4.15
CA VAL A 109 -8.75 4.82 -4.05
C VAL A 109 -8.15 4.90 -2.66
N GLU A 110 -7.92 6.12 -2.14
CA GLU A 110 -7.29 6.30 -0.85
C GLU A 110 -8.17 5.81 0.30
N ASN A 111 -9.48 6.08 0.27
CA ASN A 111 -10.40 5.60 1.30
C ASN A 111 -10.42 4.06 1.38
N LEU A 112 -10.41 3.38 0.22
CA LEU A 112 -10.41 1.92 0.20
C LEU A 112 -9.08 1.37 0.73
N ILE A 113 -7.94 1.84 0.23
CA ILE A 113 -6.62 1.37 0.66
C ILE A 113 -6.41 1.66 2.16
N SER A 114 -6.73 2.88 2.62
CA SER A 114 -6.56 3.26 4.03
C SER A 114 -7.47 2.51 4.99
N SER A 115 -8.64 2.03 4.54
CA SER A 115 -9.53 1.20 5.37
C SER A 115 -8.98 -0.20 5.67
N GLU A 116 -8.06 -0.70 4.85
CA GLU A 116 -7.45 -2.03 5.03
C GLU A 116 -6.17 -1.99 5.88
N HIS A 117 -5.66 -0.80 6.19
CA HIS A 117 -4.48 -0.64 7.05
C HIS A 117 -4.79 -0.96 8.50
N LEU A 118 -3.89 -1.70 9.14
CA LEU A 118 -3.94 -2.00 10.59
C LEU A 118 -2.94 -1.15 11.39
N TRP A 119 -2.46 -0.05 10.82
CA TRP A 119 -1.66 0.96 11.50
C TRP A 119 -2.30 2.32 11.28
N ASN A 120 -2.14 3.19 12.27
CA ASN A 120 -2.59 4.56 12.14
C ASN A 120 -1.57 5.38 11.33
N PRO A 121 -2.02 6.32 10.49
CA PRO A 121 -1.14 7.32 9.92
C PRO A 121 -0.56 8.16 11.06
N ALA A 122 0.76 8.33 11.05
CA ALA A 122 1.46 9.19 11.99
C ALA A 122 1.26 10.67 11.62
N ASP A 123 1.48 11.57 12.57
CA ASP A 123 1.32 13.02 12.34
C ASP A 123 2.26 13.58 11.25
N ASP A 124 3.37 12.88 11.00
CA ASP A 124 4.34 13.22 9.96
C ASP A 124 4.03 12.61 8.59
N ASP A 125 2.98 11.79 8.47
CA ASP A 125 2.59 11.20 7.19
C ASP A 125 1.95 12.25 6.28
N VAL A 126 2.45 12.30 5.04
CA VAL A 126 1.90 13.14 3.99
C VAL A 126 0.58 12.55 3.51
N THR A 127 -0.43 13.41 3.37
CA THR A 127 -1.79 13.07 2.93
C THR A 127 -2.11 13.57 1.52
N ASP A 128 -1.15 14.23 0.88
CA ASP A 128 -1.29 14.68 -0.50
C ASP A 128 -1.18 13.48 -1.47
N CYS A 129 -2.21 13.28 -2.28
CA CYS A 129 -2.28 12.29 -3.34
C CYS A 129 -2.22 12.96 -4.72
N VAL A 130 -1.47 12.39 -5.67
CA VAL A 130 -1.21 12.99 -6.98
C VAL A 130 -2.25 12.63 -8.03
N THR A 131 -2.54 13.59 -8.90
CA THR A 131 -3.34 13.41 -10.10
C THR A 131 -2.58 13.92 -11.30
N LEU A 132 -2.47 13.08 -12.32
CA LEU A 132 -1.80 13.42 -13.57
C LEU A 132 -2.83 13.38 -14.70
N HIS A 133 -3.03 14.51 -15.37
CA HIS A 133 -3.78 14.58 -16.62
C HIS A 133 -2.81 14.74 -17.77
N VAL A 134 -2.97 13.91 -18.80
CA VAL A 134 -2.18 13.97 -20.04
C VAL A 134 -3.14 14.12 -21.20
N ASN A 135 -2.98 15.20 -21.95
CA ASN A 135 -3.72 15.41 -23.18
C ASN A 135 -2.81 15.12 -24.39
N PRO A 136 -3.02 14.01 -25.11
CA PRO A 136 -2.13 13.59 -26.18
C PRO A 136 -2.21 14.50 -27.41
N LYS A 137 -3.36 15.12 -27.68
CA LYS A 137 -3.52 16.10 -28.79
C LYS A 137 -2.70 17.35 -28.58
N THR A 138 -2.72 17.91 -27.38
CA THR A 138 -2.00 19.15 -27.05
C THR A 138 -0.60 18.89 -26.49
N ARG A 139 -0.26 17.63 -26.20
CA ARG A 139 0.95 17.20 -25.48
C ARG A 139 1.14 17.90 -24.14
N LYS A 140 0.04 18.33 -23.51
CA LYS A 140 0.07 19.00 -22.21
C LYS A 140 -0.09 17.97 -21.10
N THR A 141 0.80 18.06 -20.12
CA THR A 141 0.75 17.30 -18.88
C THR A 141 0.45 18.24 -17.72
N VAL A 142 -0.59 17.95 -16.94
CA VAL A 142 -1.03 18.76 -15.81
C VAL A 142 -1.00 17.89 -14.55
N CYS A 143 -0.13 18.26 -13.61
CA CYS A 143 0.02 17.58 -12.33
C CYS A 143 -0.59 18.41 -11.20
N ARG A 144 -1.44 17.77 -10.39
CA ARG A 144 -2.10 18.40 -9.23
C ARG A 144 -2.16 17.44 -8.05
N THR A 145 -2.22 17.96 -6.84
CA THR A 145 -2.39 17.17 -5.62
C THR A 145 -3.69 17.52 -4.90
N PHE A 146 -4.21 16.54 -4.17
CA PHE A 146 -5.32 16.67 -3.23
C PHE A 146 -4.89 16.17 -1.87
N ASP A 147 -5.21 16.93 -0.82
CA ASP A 147 -5.11 16.46 0.55
C ASP A 147 -6.33 15.56 0.83
N VAL A 148 -6.09 14.26 0.90
CA VAL A 148 -7.15 13.25 1.04
C VAL A 148 -7.80 13.23 2.43
N LYS A 149 -7.14 13.81 3.44
CA LYS A 149 -7.73 13.96 4.78
C LYS A 149 -8.70 15.14 4.87
N ASP A 150 -8.65 16.08 3.93
CA ASP A 150 -9.59 17.19 3.84
C ASP A 150 -10.61 16.95 2.71
N PRO A 151 -11.87 16.58 3.03
CA PRO A 151 -12.93 16.39 2.04
C PRO A 151 -13.19 17.64 1.18
N LYS A 152 -12.82 18.84 1.66
CA LYS A 152 -12.96 20.12 0.96
C LYS A 152 -11.67 20.56 0.27
N SER A 153 -10.62 19.74 0.31
CA SER A 153 -9.30 20.04 -0.25
C SER A 153 -9.40 20.53 -1.68
N THR A 154 -8.73 21.61 -2.05
CA THR A 154 -8.72 22.09 -3.44
C THR A 154 -7.48 21.59 -4.17
N ALA A 155 -7.57 21.48 -5.50
CA ALA A 155 -6.47 20.96 -6.30
C ALA A 155 -5.29 21.95 -6.29
N LYS A 156 -4.14 21.52 -5.74
CA LYS A 156 -2.92 22.33 -5.70
C LYS A 156 -2.03 21.95 -6.89
N PRO A 157 -1.50 22.92 -7.67
CA PRO A 157 -0.51 22.61 -8.70
C PRO A 157 0.72 21.94 -8.08
N ALA A 158 1.31 20.98 -8.78
CA ALA A 158 2.53 20.30 -8.37
C ALA A 158 3.53 20.19 -9.53
N ASP A 159 4.81 20.22 -9.18
CA ASP A 159 5.90 20.05 -10.13
C ASP A 159 5.99 18.58 -10.57
N TRP A 160 6.14 18.33 -11.87
CA TRP A 160 6.34 17.00 -12.43
C TRP A 160 7.63 17.00 -13.26
N LYS A 161 8.65 16.26 -12.81
CA LYS A 161 9.99 16.30 -13.41
C LYS A 161 10.53 14.89 -13.61
N TYR A 162 10.84 14.54 -14.86
CA TYR A 162 11.50 13.29 -15.19
C TYR A 162 12.98 13.35 -14.84
N GLN A 163 13.50 12.25 -14.29
CA GLN A 163 14.89 12.09 -13.92
C GLN A 163 15.30 10.62 -14.17
N SER A 164 16.47 10.41 -14.76
CA SER A 164 17.02 9.08 -14.96
C SER A 164 17.60 8.53 -13.66
N GLY A 165 17.38 7.24 -13.38
CA GLY A 165 18.05 6.52 -12.30
C GLY A 165 17.54 6.86 -10.91
N VAL A 166 16.30 7.31 -10.76
CA VAL A 166 15.61 7.44 -9.47
C VAL A 166 15.68 6.12 -8.70
N CYS A 167 15.54 4.98 -9.39
CA CYS A 167 15.59 3.65 -8.79
C CYS A 167 17.00 3.15 -8.44
N SER A 168 18.07 3.84 -8.86
CA SER A 168 19.45 3.31 -8.80
C SER A 168 20.06 3.24 -7.40
N SER A 169 19.55 4.04 -6.44
CA SER A 169 20.16 4.25 -5.12
C SER A 169 19.27 3.87 -3.92
N TRP A 170 18.21 3.10 -4.13
CA TRP A 170 17.29 2.72 -3.05
C TRP A 170 17.96 1.71 -2.12
N SER A 171 17.92 1.97 -0.82
CA SER A 171 18.33 1.00 0.19
C SER A 171 17.19 0.02 0.43
N MET A 172 17.51 -1.26 0.61
CA MET A 172 16.57 -2.30 1.00
C MET A 172 16.84 -2.69 2.46
N VAL A 173 15.80 -2.77 3.27
CA VAL A 173 15.85 -3.37 4.60
C VAL A 173 14.93 -4.58 4.59
N SER A 174 15.40 -5.74 5.05
CA SER A 174 14.61 -6.97 5.05
C SER A 174 14.61 -7.64 6.41
N CYS A 175 13.49 -8.26 6.80
CA CYS A 175 13.41 -9.11 7.99
C CYS A 175 12.63 -10.39 7.74
N CYS A 176 12.91 -11.41 8.53
CA CYS A 176 12.10 -12.62 8.62
C CYS A 176 11.40 -12.65 9.98
N LEU A 177 10.12 -12.99 10.00
CA LEU A 177 9.34 -13.11 11.23
C LEU A 177 8.44 -14.34 11.18
N ASN A 178 8.41 -15.11 12.26
CA ASN A 178 7.43 -16.17 12.44
C ASN A 178 6.14 -15.60 13.01
N VAL A 179 5.02 -15.96 12.39
CA VAL A 179 3.67 -15.63 12.86
C VAL A 179 3.12 -16.88 13.53
N ASP A 180 2.63 -16.72 14.74
CA ASP A 180 1.82 -17.72 15.44
C ASP A 180 0.77 -16.99 16.26
N MET A 181 -0.42 -16.84 15.68
CA MET A 181 -1.56 -16.19 16.31
C MET A 181 -2.68 -17.20 16.47
N LEU A 182 -3.37 -17.11 17.62
CA LEU A 182 -4.58 -17.86 17.90
C LEU A 182 -5.70 -16.87 18.20
N VAL A 183 -6.76 -16.90 17.39
CA VAL A 183 -7.92 -16.02 17.53
C VAL A 183 -9.12 -16.85 17.95
N PRO A 184 -9.68 -16.64 19.17
CA PRO A 184 -10.89 -17.33 19.59
C PRO A 184 -12.11 -16.85 18.80
N LEU A 185 -13.00 -17.77 18.44
CA LEU A 185 -14.27 -17.48 17.76
C LEU A 185 -15.45 -17.53 18.75
N PRO A 186 -16.47 -16.67 18.56
CA PRO A 186 -17.66 -16.68 19.40
C PRO A 186 -18.45 -17.99 19.26
N ASP A 187 -19.23 -18.34 20.28
CA ASP A 187 -20.09 -19.54 20.32
C ASP A 187 -21.11 -19.59 19.16
N ASN A 188 -21.48 -18.43 18.61
CA ASN A 188 -22.45 -18.32 17.51
C ASN A 188 -21.77 -18.54 16.14
N ARG A 189 -21.66 -19.81 15.73
CA ARG A 189 -20.91 -20.28 14.54
C ARG A 189 -21.51 -19.91 13.17
N THR A 190 -22.62 -19.17 13.11
CA THR A 190 -23.43 -19.06 11.88
C THR A 190 -23.19 -17.80 11.03
N SER A 191 -22.29 -16.89 11.41
CA SER A 191 -22.07 -15.66 10.64
C SER A 191 -20.59 -15.39 10.40
N THR A 192 -20.20 -15.37 9.13
CA THR A 192 -18.86 -14.99 8.65
C THR A 192 -18.50 -13.56 9.01
N GLU A 193 -19.48 -12.68 9.18
CA GLU A 193 -19.32 -11.32 9.73
C GLU A 193 -18.70 -11.31 11.15
N ASN A 194 -19.12 -12.24 12.02
CA ASN A 194 -18.55 -12.34 13.37
C ASN A 194 -17.11 -12.86 13.35
N MET A 195 -16.78 -13.75 12.40
CA MET A 195 -15.42 -14.24 12.21
C MET A 195 -14.49 -13.16 11.66
N ASP A 196 -14.93 -12.40 10.65
CA ASP A 196 -14.20 -11.25 10.11
C ASP A 196 -13.89 -10.23 11.21
N LYS A 197 -14.88 -9.90 12.04
CA LYS A 197 -14.70 -9.00 13.17
C LYS A 197 -13.65 -9.52 14.17
N CYS A 198 -13.75 -10.78 14.61
CA CYS A 198 -12.80 -11.35 15.56
C CYS A 198 -11.37 -11.43 15.00
N LEU A 199 -11.22 -11.79 13.73
CA LEU A 199 -9.91 -11.81 13.07
C LEU A 199 -9.32 -10.41 12.92
N LYS A 200 -10.12 -9.41 12.54
CA LYS A 200 -9.69 -8.01 12.49
C LYS A 200 -9.25 -7.52 13.87
N GLU A 201 -9.97 -7.87 14.94
CA GLU A 201 -9.58 -7.53 16.30
C GLU A 201 -8.26 -8.21 16.71
N GLY A 202 -8.12 -9.52 16.47
CA GLY A 202 -6.88 -10.25 16.74
C GLY A 202 -5.68 -9.71 15.95
N LEU A 203 -5.89 -9.37 14.69
CA LEU A 203 -4.87 -8.75 13.84
C LEU A 203 -4.48 -7.34 14.29
N LYS A 204 -5.41 -6.56 14.83
CA LYS A 204 -5.09 -5.24 15.41
C LYS A 204 -4.17 -5.38 16.62
N VAL A 205 -4.48 -6.29 17.55
CA VAL A 205 -3.63 -6.56 18.71
C VAL A 205 -2.22 -6.98 18.28
N TRP A 206 -2.13 -7.89 17.32
CA TRP A 206 -0.83 -8.30 16.78
C TRP A 206 -0.11 -7.17 16.04
N ALA A 207 -0.82 -6.35 15.26
CA ALA A 207 -0.25 -5.18 14.61
C ALA A 207 0.36 -4.21 15.63
N ASP A 208 -0.33 -3.96 16.75
CA ASP A 208 0.17 -3.10 17.83
C ASP A 208 1.44 -3.68 18.49
N GLN A 209 1.52 -5.01 18.64
CA GLN A 209 2.74 -5.69 19.10
C GLN A 209 3.90 -5.52 18.11
N ILE A 210 3.64 -5.60 16.80
CA ILE A 210 4.64 -5.35 15.76
C ILE A 210 5.11 -3.89 15.80
N GLN A 211 4.18 -2.94 15.95
CA GLN A 211 4.51 -1.51 15.99
C GLN A 211 5.32 -1.15 17.24
N SER A 212 5.00 -1.73 18.40
CA SER A 212 5.70 -1.51 19.67
C SER A 212 7.01 -2.30 19.83
N GLY A 213 7.20 -3.36 19.04
CA GLY A 213 8.41 -4.20 19.09
C GLY A 213 9.70 -3.46 18.78
N ILE A 214 10.85 -4.00 19.23
CA ILE A 214 12.16 -3.38 19.03
C ILE A 214 12.72 -3.84 17.68
N CYS A 215 13.09 -2.89 16.81
CA CYS A 215 13.79 -3.17 15.57
C CYS A 215 15.31 -3.04 15.76
N LEU A 216 16.06 -4.09 15.41
CA LEU A 216 17.51 -4.06 15.30
C LEU A 216 17.90 -4.08 13.83
N ILE A 217 18.70 -3.12 13.37
CA ILE A 217 19.23 -3.08 12.00
C ILE A 217 20.70 -3.50 12.07
N ASP A 218 21.05 -4.53 11.30
CA ASP A 218 22.34 -5.24 11.35
C ASP A 218 22.76 -5.62 12.79
N GLY A 219 21.78 -6.08 13.56
CA GLY A 219 21.96 -6.52 14.95
C GLY A 219 22.09 -5.40 15.98
N LYS A 220 21.89 -4.13 15.60
CA LYS A 220 22.00 -2.98 16.51
C LYS A 220 20.70 -2.19 16.60
N LYS A 221 20.34 -1.76 17.80
CA LYS A 221 19.29 -0.74 18.00
C LYS A 221 19.88 0.61 17.65
N LEU A 222 19.49 1.15 16.50
CA LEU A 222 19.96 2.46 16.04
C LEU A 222 19.07 3.57 16.63
N PRO A 223 19.65 4.70 17.08
CA PRO A 223 18.87 5.90 17.37
C PRO A 223 18.07 6.38 16.15
N GLU A 224 16.89 6.96 16.37
CA GLU A 224 15.93 7.32 15.31
C GLU A 224 16.52 8.17 14.18
N ASP A 225 17.39 9.13 14.53
CA ASP A 225 17.99 10.08 13.60
C ASP A 225 19.26 9.58 12.90
N THR A 226 19.67 8.33 13.18
CA THR A 226 20.89 7.76 12.59
C THR A 226 20.69 7.51 11.09
N GLU A 227 21.60 8.02 10.27
CA GLU A 227 21.66 7.69 8.84
C GLU A 227 22.22 6.28 8.67
N LEU A 228 21.54 5.42 7.89
CA LEU A 228 22.00 4.05 7.65
C LEU A 228 23.32 4.01 6.84
N THR A 229 23.56 5.03 6.01
CA THR A 229 24.70 5.13 5.08
C THR A 229 25.99 5.67 5.70
N ALA A 230 26.10 5.84 7.02
CA ALA A 230 27.26 6.46 7.66
C ALA A 230 28.57 5.72 7.33
N GLY A 231 29.38 6.30 6.42
CA GLY A 231 30.70 5.79 6.02
C GLY A 231 30.78 5.01 4.70
N GLN A 232 29.69 4.88 3.93
CA GLN A 232 29.68 4.15 2.66
C GLN A 232 29.62 5.07 1.42
N LYS A 233 30.06 4.56 0.25
CA LYS A 233 30.05 5.30 -1.03
C LYS A 233 28.61 5.71 -1.41
N ARG A 234 28.43 6.97 -1.81
CA ARG A 234 27.15 7.49 -2.33
C ARG A 234 26.74 6.71 -3.59
N ASN A 235 25.44 6.47 -3.76
CA ASN A 235 24.80 5.90 -4.96
C ASN A 235 25.04 4.40 -5.23
N VAL A 236 25.19 3.58 -4.19
CA VAL A 236 25.19 2.11 -4.33
C VAL A 236 23.96 1.55 -3.64
N ARG A 237 23.26 0.60 -4.29
CA ARG A 237 22.16 -0.15 -3.69
C ARG A 237 22.68 -0.92 -2.47
N GLN A 238 22.11 -0.64 -1.32
CA GLN A 238 22.49 -1.25 -0.05
C GLN A 238 21.38 -2.18 0.44
N THR A 239 21.78 -3.24 1.14
CA THR A 239 20.85 -4.18 1.77
C THR A 239 21.21 -4.32 3.23
N TYR A 240 20.23 -4.08 4.08
CA TYR A 240 20.33 -4.16 5.53
C TYR A 240 19.44 -5.30 6.04
N THR A 241 19.92 -6.01 7.05
CA THR A 241 19.13 -7.08 7.69
C THR A 241 18.56 -6.56 8.99
N ALA A 242 17.25 -6.62 9.13
CA ALA A 242 16.55 -6.22 10.34
C ALA A 242 16.05 -7.44 11.12
N GLN A 243 16.02 -7.31 12.44
CA GLN A 243 15.44 -8.27 13.38
C GLN A 243 14.39 -7.55 14.19
N LEU A 244 13.17 -8.07 14.21
CA LEU A 244 12.09 -7.54 15.02
C LEU A 244 11.95 -8.38 16.29
N LEU A 245 12.21 -7.76 17.42
CA LEU A 245 12.03 -8.37 18.74
C LEU A 245 10.66 -7.96 19.27
N ILE A 246 9.72 -8.88 19.23
CA ILE A 246 8.38 -8.71 19.75
C ILE A 246 8.36 -9.28 21.15
N THR A 247 8.23 -8.43 22.16
CA THR A 247 7.88 -8.89 23.49
C THR A 247 6.39 -9.23 23.49
N PRO A 248 5.97 -10.43 23.92
CA PRO A 248 4.57 -10.64 24.26
C PRO A 248 4.21 -9.56 25.29
N ASP A 249 3.07 -8.91 25.08
CA ASP A 249 2.65 -7.78 25.90
C ASP A 249 2.73 -8.17 27.39
N ASP A 250 3.51 -7.40 28.17
CA ASP A 250 3.71 -7.64 29.61
C ASP A 250 2.47 -7.21 30.42
N GLN A 251 1.45 -6.69 29.73
CA GLN A 251 0.08 -6.81 30.21
C GLN A 251 -0.22 -8.29 30.32
N ARG A 252 -0.03 -8.83 31.53
CA ARG A 252 -0.73 -10.01 32.01
C ARG A 252 -2.20 -9.81 31.71
N LEU A 253 -2.63 -10.19 30.50
CA LEU A 253 -4.00 -10.58 30.24
C LEU A 253 -4.19 -11.69 31.25
N THR A 254 -4.85 -11.35 32.37
CA THR A 254 -5.34 -12.34 33.33
C THR A 254 -5.93 -13.44 32.49
N ASP A 255 -5.45 -14.68 32.56
CA ASP A 255 -5.90 -15.77 31.69
C ASP A 255 -7.44 -15.75 31.61
N VAL A 256 -7.98 -15.12 30.56
CA VAL A 256 -9.42 -14.88 30.48
C VAL A 256 -9.97 -16.16 29.91
N VAL A 257 -10.53 -16.99 30.77
CA VAL A 257 -11.30 -18.15 30.34
C VAL A 257 -12.55 -17.63 29.64
N GLN A 258 -12.48 -17.56 28.31
CA GLN A 258 -13.61 -17.17 27.47
C GLN A 258 -14.24 -18.43 26.88
N ARG A 259 -15.56 -18.52 26.98
CA ARG A 259 -16.36 -19.53 26.28
C ARG A 259 -16.28 -19.24 24.77
N CYS A 260 -15.73 -20.18 24.01
CA CYS A 260 -15.51 -20.03 22.57
C CYS A 260 -16.12 -21.19 21.78
N GLY A 261 -16.69 -20.86 20.62
CA GLY A 261 -17.28 -21.82 19.70
C GLY A 261 -16.23 -22.55 18.87
N GLY A 262 -15.01 -22.03 18.83
CA GLY A 262 -13.88 -22.53 18.08
C GLY A 262 -12.70 -21.56 18.15
N SER A 263 -11.67 -21.80 17.36
CA SER A 263 -10.54 -20.88 17.20
C SER A 263 -9.98 -20.95 15.78
N VAL A 264 -9.37 -19.87 15.32
CA VAL A 264 -8.60 -19.80 14.08
C VAL A 264 -7.14 -19.61 14.44
N SER A 265 -6.27 -20.40 13.81
CA SER A 265 -4.83 -20.25 13.96
C SER A 265 -4.23 -19.70 12.67
N VAL A 266 -3.45 -18.62 12.81
CA VAL A 266 -2.68 -18.00 11.73
C VAL A 266 -1.21 -18.27 12.03
N ARG A 267 -0.59 -19.17 11.27
CA ARG A 267 0.79 -19.62 11.49
C ARG A 267 1.62 -19.54 10.24
N GLY A 268 2.90 -19.19 10.36
CA GLY A 268 3.80 -19.24 9.23
C GLY A 268 5.04 -18.36 9.38
N ALA A 269 5.70 -18.09 8.27
CA ALA A 269 6.89 -17.24 8.24
C ALA A 269 6.74 -16.19 7.14
N ILE A 270 7.05 -14.94 7.48
CA ILE A 270 7.00 -13.80 6.57
C ILE A 270 8.43 -13.38 6.26
N HIS A 271 8.70 -13.08 4.99
CA HIS A 271 9.92 -12.39 4.57
C HIS A 271 9.56 -11.01 4.06
N SER A 272 9.69 -10.01 4.92
CA SER A 272 9.33 -8.62 4.64
C SER A 272 10.52 -7.87 4.04
N ARG A 273 10.23 -6.95 3.11
CA ARG A 273 11.22 -6.11 2.44
C ARG A 273 10.67 -4.70 2.33
N ALA A 274 11.43 -3.73 2.83
CA ALA A 274 11.15 -2.32 2.69
C ALA A 274 12.24 -1.62 1.88
N TYR A 275 11.81 -0.85 0.89
CA TYR A 275 12.69 -0.01 0.09
C TYR A 275 12.65 1.43 0.60
N VAL A 276 13.81 2.06 0.73
CA VAL A 276 13.95 3.43 1.23
C VAL A 276 14.75 4.25 0.22
N HIS A 277 14.05 5.20 -0.40
CA HIS A 277 14.63 6.22 -1.24
C HIS A 277 15.05 7.41 -0.39
N SER A 278 16.35 7.51 -0.14
CA SER A 278 16.96 8.72 0.39
C SER A 278 18.46 8.67 0.12
N ASN A 279 19.07 9.83 -0.08
CA ASN A 279 20.54 9.94 -0.07
C ASN A 279 21.11 9.64 1.34
N LYS A 280 20.25 9.76 2.37
CA LYS A 280 20.56 9.63 3.80
C LYS A 280 19.35 8.99 4.50
N PRO A 281 19.08 7.69 4.27
CA PRO A 281 17.91 7.04 4.86
C PRO A 281 18.09 6.99 6.38
N LYS A 282 17.12 7.53 7.12
CA LYS A 282 17.12 7.47 8.59
C LYS A 282 16.63 6.10 9.06
N ALA A 283 17.22 5.60 10.15
CA ALA A 283 16.83 4.35 10.78
C ALA A 283 15.33 4.30 11.12
N ARG A 284 14.77 5.39 11.66
CA ARG A 284 13.33 5.49 11.96
C ARG A 284 12.43 5.26 10.75
N LEU A 285 12.78 5.82 9.59
CA LEU A 285 11.98 5.66 8.37
C LEU A 285 12.03 4.20 7.89
N ALA A 286 13.22 3.60 7.89
CA ALA A 286 13.39 2.20 7.52
C ALA A 286 12.60 1.26 8.43
N GLU A 287 12.69 1.46 9.76
CA GLU A 287 11.92 0.70 10.73
C GLU A 287 10.41 0.85 10.53
N LYS A 288 9.92 2.09 10.37
CA LYS A 288 8.50 2.39 10.13
C LYS A 288 7.98 1.67 8.89
N LEU A 289 8.70 1.76 7.77
CA LEU A 289 8.29 1.12 6.51
C LEU A 289 8.32 -0.40 6.59
N LEU A 290 9.32 -0.97 7.27
CA LEU A 290 9.43 -2.42 7.47
C LEU A 290 8.31 -2.97 8.36
N LYS A 291 8.03 -2.34 9.50
CA LYS A 291 6.93 -2.73 10.38
C LYS A 291 5.58 -2.67 9.67
N ARG A 292 5.34 -1.61 8.89
CA ARG A 292 4.13 -1.50 8.06
C ARG A 292 4.04 -2.63 7.04
N ASP A 293 5.13 -2.99 6.36
CA ASP A 293 5.14 -4.11 5.41
C ASP A 293 4.84 -5.46 6.04
N VAL A 294 5.42 -5.74 7.22
CA VAL A 294 5.12 -6.95 8.01
C VAL A 294 3.63 -7.04 8.31
N VAL A 295 3.05 -5.95 8.85
CA VAL A 295 1.63 -5.94 9.20
C VAL A 295 0.75 -6.03 7.94
N SER A 296 1.09 -5.29 6.89
CA SER A 296 0.37 -5.30 5.59
C SER A 296 0.29 -6.71 5.05
N THR A 297 1.41 -7.42 5.07
CA THR A 297 1.56 -8.73 4.46
C THR A 297 0.64 -9.74 5.12
N VAL A 298 0.61 -9.80 6.45
CA VAL A 298 -0.28 -10.71 7.18
C VAL A 298 -1.74 -10.30 7.02
N ALA A 299 -2.05 -9.01 7.19
CA ALA A 299 -3.42 -8.49 7.08
C ALA A 299 -4.05 -8.83 5.72
N THR A 300 -3.35 -8.53 4.63
CA THR A 300 -3.81 -8.86 3.27
C THR A 300 -4.01 -10.36 3.10
N ARG A 301 -3.12 -11.21 3.61
CA ARG A 301 -3.25 -12.67 3.45
C ARG A 301 -4.44 -13.23 4.19
N VAL A 302 -4.70 -12.75 5.41
CA VAL A 302 -5.90 -13.13 6.16
C VAL A 302 -7.15 -12.63 5.45
N GLN A 303 -7.14 -11.39 4.94
CA GLN A 303 -8.27 -10.82 4.22
C GLN A 303 -8.57 -11.59 2.93
N MET A 304 -7.55 -11.96 2.15
CA MET A 304 -7.73 -12.78 0.94
C MET A 304 -8.35 -14.15 1.27
N LEU A 305 -7.95 -14.79 2.37
CA LEU A 305 -8.60 -16.04 2.81
C LEU A 305 -10.08 -15.78 3.15
N LEU A 306 -10.38 -14.72 3.90
CA LEU A 306 -11.76 -14.40 4.27
C LEU A 306 -12.63 -14.12 3.04
N GLU A 307 -12.09 -13.42 2.05
CA GLU A 307 -12.73 -13.21 0.76
C GLU A 307 -13.01 -14.54 0.04
N GLU A 308 -12.05 -15.47 0.03
CA GLU A 308 -12.23 -16.82 -0.55
C GLU A 308 -13.30 -17.64 0.18
N LEU A 309 -13.35 -17.56 1.50
CA LEU A 309 -14.36 -18.24 2.31
C LEU A 309 -15.76 -17.72 2.04
N LEU A 310 -15.93 -16.40 1.95
CA LEU A 310 -17.20 -15.77 1.61
C LEU A 310 -17.72 -16.25 0.24
N ILE A 311 -16.85 -16.31 -0.76
CA ILE A 311 -17.19 -16.83 -2.10
C ILE A 311 -17.59 -18.32 -2.01
N SER A 312 -16.89 -19.10 -1.19
CA SER A 312 -17.17 -20.54 -1.06
C SER A 312 -18.47 -20.87 -0.30
N GLU A 313 -18.89 -20.02 0.66
CA GLU A 313 -20.14 -20.20 1.39
C GLU A 313 -21.37 -19.91 0.52
N GLU A 314 -21.25 -19.02 -0.47
CA GLU A 314 -22.27 -18.83 -1.51
C GLU A 314 -22.45 -20.08 -2.38
N GLU A 315 -21.43 -20.95 -2.46
CA GLU A 315 -21.48 -22.19 -3.25
C GLU A 315 -21.77 -23.46 -2.43
N LYS A 316 -21.27 -23.62 -1.18
CA LYS A 316 -21.46 -24.83 -0.34
C LYS A 316 -21.38 -24.54 1.16
N GLY A 317 -22.48 -24.75 1.89
CA GLY A 317 -22.57 -24.59 3.35
C GLY A 317 -21.88 -25.69 4.18
N HIS A 318 -20.55 -25.70 4.26
CA HIS A 318 -19.81 -26.51 5.24
C HIS A 318 -18.71 -25.70 5.94
N CYS A 319 -18.74 -25.68 7.28
CA CYS A 319 -17.75 -25.00 8.11
C CYS A 319 -16.66 -26.00 8.54
N ALA A 320 -15.43 -25.85 8.04
CA ALA A 320 -14.27 -26.68 8.37
C ALA A 320 -13.33 -25.99 9.36
N ALA A 321 -12.49 -26.75 10.05
CA ALA A 321 -11.40 -26.22 10.87
C ALA A 321 -10.40 -25.47 9.98
N LEU A 322 -10.27 -24.15 10.17
CA LEU A 322 -9.41 -23.28 9.37
C LEU A 322 -8.06 -23.11 10.05
N SER A 323 -7.03 -23.74 9.47
CA SER A 323 -5.63 -23.50 9.80
C SER A 323 -5.02 -22.69 8.65
N LEU A 324 -4.77 -21.39 8.87
CA LEU A 324 -4.14 -20.56 7.85
C LEU A 324 -2.63 -20.70 7.94
N TYR A 325 -2.03 -21.30 6.91
CA TYR A 325 -0.58 -21.33 6.73
C TYR A 325 -0.13 -20.14 5.90
N VAL A 326 0.52 -19.17 6.54
CA VAL A 326 1.29 -18.10 5.87
C VAL A 326 2.61 -18.70 5.41
N LEU A 327 2.58 -19.46 4.32
CA LEU A 327 3.80 -19.97 3.69
C LEU A 327 4.61 -18.78 3.16
N THR A 328 5.92 -18.82 3.43
CA THR A 328 6.98 -17.87 3.04
C THR A 328 6.54 -16.88 1.97
N CYS A 329 6.06 -15.72 2.40
CA CYS A 329 5.58 -14.70 1.49
C CYS A 329 6.75 -13.78 1.13
N GLN A 330 7.22 -13.84 -0.12
CA GLN A 330 7.93 -12.73 -0.75
C GLN A 330 6.90 -11.92 -1.53
N ARG A 331 6.68 -10.67 -1.13
CA ARG A 331 6.20 -9.62 -2.05
C ARG A 331 7.40 -9.08 -2.83
#